data_AF-A0AAI9PAJ6-F1
#
_entry.id   AF-A0AAI9PAJ6-F1
#
_cell.length_a   1.000
_cell.length_b   1.000
_cell.length_c   1.000
_cell.angle_alpha   90.00
_cell.angle_beta   90.00
_cell.angle_gamma   90.00
#
_symmetry.space_group_name_H-M   'P 1'
#
loop_
_entity.id
_entity.type
_entity.pdbx_description
1 polymer ?
#
loop_
_entity_poly.entity_id
_entity_poly.type
_entity_poly.pdbx_seq_one_letter_code
_entity_poly.pdbx_strand_id
1 'polypeptide(L)'
;MTCRQLLKILSEQTWRLDSPRLSMRWYLSRLPTGAMVEKKLSKMPLTRLFFKRYCEDITDYQVRRLAFASGLLVQKEGTLRRWRLLRVAGLSDERLTSMSERLLSDVLED
;
A
#
# COMPACT_ATOMS: atom_id res chain seq x y z
N MET A 1 8.31 3.03 -22.92
CA MET A 1 7.80 4.30 -22.37
C MET A 1 6.97 4.08 -21.10
N THR A 2 5.83 3.36 -21.15
CA THR A 2 4.93 3.18 -19.99
C THR A 2 5.58 2.57 -18.74
N CYS A 3 6.32 1.46 -18.87
CA CYS A 3 6.99 0.84 -17.72
C CYS A 3 7.98 1.81 -17.02
N ARG A 4 8.70 2.64 -17.79
CA ARG A 4 9.58 3.67 -17.23
C ARG A 4 8.80 4.76 -16.49
N GLN A 5 7.64 5.18 -17.00
CA GLN A 5 6.76 6.13 -16.30
C GLN A 5 6.25 5.56 -14.98
N LEU A 6 5.87 4.28 -14.98
CA LEU A 6 5.43 3.57 -13.77
C LEU A 6 6.55 3.44 -12.73
N LEU A 7 7.79 3.14 -13.16
CA LEU A 7 8.96 3.11 -12.28
C LEU A 7 9.26 4.49 -11.68
N LYS A 8 9.10 5.57 -12.45
CA LYS A 8 9.22 6.94 -11.94
C LYS A 8 8.16 7.21 -10.86
N ILE A 9 6.90 6.89 -11.12
CA ILE A 9 5.81 7.03 -10.13
C ILE A 9 6.14 6.22 -8.88
N LEU A 10 6.59 4.97 -9.02
CA LEU A 10 6.99 4.12 -7.88
C LEU A 10 8.07 4.80 -7.03
N SER A 11 9.14 5.32 -7.65
CA SER A 11 10.22 5.98 -6.93
C SER A 11 9.76 7.22 -6.13
N GLU A 12 8.76 7.93 -6.64
CA GLU A 12 8.15 9.08 -5.96
C GLU A 12 7.23 8.67 -4.79
N GLN A 13 6.69 7.44 -4.83
CA GLN A 13 5.81 6.89 -3.79
C GLN A 13 6.53 6.07 -2.73
N THR A 14 7.75 5.56 -2.97
CA THR A 14 8.45 4.64 -2.05
C THR A 14 8.52 5.14 -0.61
N TRP A 15 8.59 6.46 -0.40
CA TRP A 15 8.71 7.08 0.92
C TRP A 15 7.38 7.62 1.49
N ARG A 16 6.28 7.53 0.74
CA ARG A 16 4.97 8.05 1.14
C ARG A 16 4.12 6.94 1.76
N LEU A 17 4.42 6.62 3.01
CA LEU A 17 3.73 5.52 3.71
C LEU A 17 2.27 5.83 4.06
N ASP A 18 1.86 7.10 4.02
CA ASP A 18 0.50 7.59 4.18
C ASP A 18 -0.31 7.59 2.87
N SER A 19 0.27 7.11 1.76
CA SER A 19 -0.40 7.11 0.46
C SER A 19 -1.58 6.13 0.41
N PRO A 20 -2.56 6.37 -0.49
CA PRO A 20 -3.54 5.35 -0.86
C PRO A 20 -2.87 4.04 -1.31
N ARG A 21 -3.66 2.98 -1.40
CA ARG A 21 -3.19 1.69 -1.94
C ARG A 21 -2.68 1.85 -3.37
N LEU A 22 -1.45 1.41 -3.62
CA LEU A 22 -0.79 1.41 -4.91
C LEU A 22 -1.27 0.24 -5.78
N SER A 23 -2.59 0.15 -5.96
CA SER A 23 -3.22 -0.86 -6.82
C SER A 23 -2.97 -0.58 -8.30
N MET A 24 -3.21 -1.58 -9.16
CA MET A 24 -3.12 -1.39 -10.62
C MET A 24 -4.01 -0.24 -11.09
N ARG A 25 -5.24 -0.14 -10.57
CA ARG A 25 -6.15 0.97 -10.87
C ARG A 25 -5.57 2.33 -10.46
N TRP A 26 -4.93 2.41 -9.30
CA TRP A 26 -4.28 3.62 -8.83
C TRP A 26 -3.13 4.03 -9.76
N TYR A 27 -2.27 3.09 -10.16
CA TYR A 27 -1.20 3.40 -11.11
C TYR A 27 -1.74 3.83 -12.48
N LEU A 28 -2.77 3.15 -12.99
CA LEU A 28 -3.39 3.49 -14.27
C LEU A 28 -4.00 4.89 -14.25
N SER A 29 -4.61 5.33 -13.13
CA SER A 29 -5.16 6.68 -13.02
C SER A 29 -4.08 7.77 -12.98
N ARG A 30 -2.81 7.42 -12.73
CA ARG A 30 -1.67 8.34 -12.84
C ARG A 30 -1.08 8.42 -14.24
N LEU A 31 -1.54 7.59 -15.17
CA LEU A 31 -1.08 7.60 -16.55
C LEU A 31 -2.07 8.35 -17.44
N PRO A 32 -1.61 9.29 -18.30
CA PRO A 32 -2.48 9.95 -19.27
C PRO A 32 -3.23 8.99 -20.20
N THR A 33 -2.63 7.82 -20.47
CA THR A 33 -3.18 6.78 -21.35
C THR A 33 -3.56 5.51 -20.59
N GLY A 34 -3.89 5.61 -19.29
CA GLY A 34 -4.19 4.47 -18.42
C GLY A 34 -5.19 3.47 -19.02
N ALA A 35 -6.33 3.92 -19.55
CA ALA A 35 -7.33 3.05 -20.15
C ALA A 35 -6.79 2.26 -21.37
N MET A 36 -5.91 2.87 -22.17
CA MET A 36 -5.28 2.17 -23.31
C MET A 36 -4.24 1.15 -22.83
N VAL A 37 -3.46 1.51 -21.81
CA VAL A 37 -2.48 0.60 -21.18
C VAL A 37 -3.19 -0.64 -20.61
N GLU A 38 -4.32 -0.44 -19.92
CA GLU A 38 -5.13 -1.54 -19.39
C GLU A 38 -5.61 -2.48 -20.50
N LYS A 39 -6.22 -1.92 -21.57
CA LYS A 39 -6.73 -2.70 -22.71
C LYS A 39 -5.63 -3.46 -23.47
N LYS A 40 -4.41 -2.94 -23.51
CA LYS A 40 -3.28 -3.52 -24.27
C LYS A 40 -2.27 -4.26 -23.40
N LEU A 41 -2.54 -4.43 -22.10
CA LEU A 41 -1.57 -4.95 -21.13
C LEU A 41 -0.99 -6.32 -21.51
N SER A 42 -1.80 -7.20 -22.12
CA SER A 42 -1.35 -8.52 -22.59
C SER A 42 -0.21 -8.46 -23.60
N LYS A 43 -0.11 -7.36 -24.37
CA LYS A 43 0.94 -7.11 -25.36
C LYS A 43 2.13 -6.32 -24.77
N MET A 44 2.12 -6.02 -23.47
CA MET A 44 3.10 -5.18 -22.79
C MET A 44 3.76 -5.95 -21.64
N PRO A 45 4.64 -6.93 -21.91
CA PRO A 45 5.14 -7.87 -20.90
C PRO A 45 5.85 -7.18 -19.73
N LEU A 46 6.66 -6.15 -19.99
CA LEU A 46 7.35 -5.39 -18.95
C LEU A 46 6.38 -4.61 -18.05
N THR A 47 5.34 -4.01 -18.63
CA THR A 47 4.31 -3.29 -17.87
C THR A 47 3.47 -4.28 -17.05
N ARG A 48 3.16 -5.45 -17.61
CA ARG A 48 2.48 -6.53 -16.88
C ARG A 48 3.31 -7.03 -15.70
N LEU A 49 4.62 -7.22 -15.91
CA LEU A 49 5.54 -7.62 -14.84
C LEU A 49 5.62 -6.56 -13.74
N PHE A 50 5.64 -5.27 -14.11
CA PHE A 50 5.57 -4.17 -13.15
C PHE A 50 4.34 -4.29 -12.26
N PHE A 51 3.14 -4.41 -12.83
CA PHE A 51 1.91 -4.50 -12.02
C PHE A 51 1.89 -5.74 -11.15
N LYS A 52 2.39 -6.89 -11.64
CA LYS A 52 2.50 -8.10 -10.84
C LYS A 52 3.43 -7.92 -9.63
N ARG A 53 4.49 -7.11 -9.76
CA ARG A 53 5.53 -6.96 -8.74
C ARG A 53 5.26 -5.85 -7.73
N TYR A 54 4.65 -4.76 -8.17
CA TYR A 54 4.58 -3.50 -7.41
C TYR A 54 3.16 -3.03 -7.11
N CYS A 55 2.14 -3.75 -7.57
CA CYS A 55 0.79 -3.48 -7.09
C CYS A 55 0.57 -4.13 -5.73
N GLU A 56 0.11 -3.32 -4.79
CA GLU A 56 -0.30 -3.80 -3.47
C GLU A 56 -1.62 -4.56 -3.57
N ASP A 57 -1.67 -5.71 -2.90
CA ASP A 57 -2.93 -6.34 -2.56
C ASP A 57 -3.57 -5.66 -1.32
N ILE A 58 -4.61 -6.28 -0.74
CA ILE A 58 -5.23 -5.72 0.48
C ILE A 58 -4.28 -5.84 1.67
N THR A 59 -3.65 -7.01 1.83
CA THR A 59 -2.73 -7.31 2.93
C THR A 59 -1.54 -6.37 2.96
N ASP A 60 -0.85 -6.20 1.82
CA ASP A 60 0.30 -5.31 1.67
C ASP A 60 -0.03 -3.89 2.14
N TYR A 61 -1.19 -3.39 1.69
CA TYR A 61 -1.67 -2.06 2.04
C TYR A 61 -1.99 -1.92 3.53
N GLN A 62 -2.64 -2.92 4.12
CA GLN A 62 -2.97 -2.90 5.54
C GLN A 62 -1.69 -2.97 6.40
N VAL A 63 -0.74 -3.83 6.04
CA VAL A 63 0.57 -3.94 6.71
C VAL A 63 1.33 -2.62 6.66
N ARG A 64 1.44 -1.99 5.48
CA ARG A 64 2.13 -0.69 5.36
C ARG A 64 1.49 0.38 6.24
N ARG A 65 0.15 0.46 6.27
CA ARG A 65 -0.55 1.45 7.10
C ARG A 65 -0.42 1.18 8.59
N LEU A 66 -0.44 -0.08 9.02
CA LEU A 66 -0.19 -0.45 10.41
C LEU A 66 1.22 -0.04 10.83
N ALA A 67 2.23 -0.37 10.04
CA ALA A 67 3.62 -0.01 10.33
C ALA A 67 3.84 1.51 10.40
N PHE A 68 3.20 2.28 9.50
CA PHE A 68 3.26 3.73 9.55
C PHE A 68 2.58 4.31 10.80
N ALA A 69 1.37 3.82 11.11
CA ALA A 69 0.59 4.30 12.25
C ALA A 69 1.24 3.94 13.59
N SER A 70 1.86 2.75 13.71
CA SER A 70 2.58 2.36 14.92
C SER A 70 3.78 3.26 15.17
N GLY A 71 4.63 3.48 14.15
CA GLY A 71 5.78 4.40 14.26
C GLY A 71 5.36 5.82 14.65
N LEU A 72 4.26 6.33 14.06
CA LEU A 72 3.72 7.64 14.39
C LEU A 72 3.25 7.74 15.85
N LEU A 73 2.58 6.69 16.35
CA LEU A 73 2.06 6.66 17.72
C LEU A 73 3.17 6.46 18.76
N VAL A 74 4.14 5.58 18.51
CA VAL A 74 5.32 5.43 19.38
C VAL A 74 6.05 6.75 19.53
N GLN A 75 6.26 7.47 18.41
CA GLN A 75 6.94 8.77 18.45
C GLN A 75 6.18 9.85 19.23
N LYS A 76 4.83 9.83 19.17
CA LYS A 76 3.99 10.90 19.76
C LYS A 76 3.50 10.61 21.17
N GLU A 77 3.12 9.37 21.44
CA GLU A 77 2.38 8.95 22.64
C GLU A 77 3.18 7.96 23.49
N GLY A 78 4.26 7.37 22.96
CA GLY A 78 5.14 6.42 23.68
C GLY A 78 4.50 5.08 24.05
N THR A 79 3.21 4.89 23.75
CA THR A 79 2.45 3.67 24.03
C THR A 79 1.51 3.36 22.87
N LEU A 80 1.24 2.07 22.65
CA LEU A 80 0.33 1.61 21.61
C LEU A 80 -0.93 1.01 22.23
N ARG A 81 -2.09 1.44 21.72
CA ARG A 81 -3.39 0.85 22.05
C ARG A 81 -4.06 0.42 20.76
N ARG A 82 -4.57 -0.81 20.72
CA ARG A 82 -5.19 -1.42 19.52
C ARG A 82 -6.16 -0.48 18.80
N TRP A 83 -7.20 -0.01 19.49
CA TRP A 83 -8.24 0.83 18.90
C TRP A 83 -7.67 2.14 18.33
N ARG A 84 -6.62 2.69 18.98
CA ARG A 84 -5.98 3.94 18.59
C ARG A 84 -5.14 3.72 17.34
N LEU A 85 -4.36 2.64 17.31
CA LEU A 85 -3.55 2.21 16.17
C LEU A 85 -4.43 1.96 14.94
N LEU A 86 -5.51 1.19 15.09
CA LEU A 86 -6.46 0.94 14.00
C LEU A 86 -7.10 2.22 13.46
N ARG A 87 -7.51 3.13 14.35
CA ARG A 87 -8.09 4.42 13.95
C ARG A 87 -7.09 5.27 13.15
N VAL A 88 -5.84 5.38 13.61
CA VAL A 88 -4.79 6.14 12.89
C VAL A 88 -4.44 5.48 11.56
N ALA A 89 -4.38 4.14 11.52
CA ALA A 89 -4.17 3.39 10.29
C ALA A 89 -5.37 3.43 9.34
N GLY A 90 -6.54 3.93 9.77
CA GLY A 90 -7.79 3.90 9.00
C GLY A 90 -8.25 2.49 8.67
N LEU A 91 -8.11 1.57 9.64
CA LEU A 91 -8.50 0.16 9.58
C LEU A 91 -9.64 -0.11 10.57
N SER A 92 -10.36 -1.20 10.35
CA SER A 92 -11.34 -1.74 11.29
C SER A 92 -11.08 -3.22 11.51
N ASP A 93 -11.41 -3.73 12.69
CA ASP A 93 -11.17 -5.13 13.07
C ASP A 93 -11.83 -6.10 12.09
N GLU A 94 -13.03 -5.80 11.59
CA GLU A 94 -13.81 -6.68 10.71
C GLU A 94 -13.18 -6.88 9.33
N ARG A 95 -12.29 -5.97 8.92
CA ARG A 95 -11.69 -5.95 7.58
C ARG A 95 -10.23 -6.33 7.59
N LEU A 96 -9.64 -6.65 8.74
CA LEU A 96 -8.25 -7.06 8.82
C LEU A 96 -8.04 -8.39 8.11
N THR A 97 -6.97 -8.46 7.33
CA THR A 97 -6.45 -9.74 6.84
C THR A 97 -5.76 -10.47 7.97
N SER A 98 -5.67 -11.81 7.89
CA SER A 98 -5.01 -12.62 8.92
C SER A 98 -3.55 -12.24 9.15
N MET A 99 -2.84 -11.79 8.10
CA MET A 99 -1.47 -11.27 8.22
C MET A 99 -1.42 -9.91 8.93
N SER A 100 -2.36 -9.02 8.63
CA SER A 100 -2.43 -7.71 9.29
C SER A 100 -2.84 -7.82 10.76
N GLU A 101 -3.72 -8.77 11.08
CA GLU A 101 -4.09 -9.08 12.47
C GLU A 101 -2.90 -9.60 13.26
N ARG A 102 -2.12 -10.53 12.69
CA ARG A 102 -0.89 -11.01 13.33
C ARG A 102 0.11 -9.89 13.60
N LEU A 103 0.40 -9.08 12.58
CA LEU A 103 1.28 -7.92 12.76
C LEU A 103 0.76 -6.96 13.84
N LEU A 104 -0.55 -6.74 13.89
CA LEU A 104 -1.16 -5.88 14.91
C LEU A 104 -0.97 -6.45 16.31
N SER A 105 -1.14 -7.76 16.51
CA SER A 105 -0.83 -8.42 17.77
C SER A 105 0.64 -8.31 18.14
N ASP A 106 1.54 -8.65 17.21
CA ASP A 106 2.99 -8.60 17.43
C ASP A 106 3.45 -7.20 17.88
N VAL A 107 2.93 -6.14 17.23
CA VAL A 107 3.28 -4.74 17.53
C VAL A 107 2.69 -4.24 18.86
N LEU A 108 1.67 -4.91 19.42
CA LEU A 108 1.04 -4.53 20.68
C LEU A 108 1.58 -5.30 21.89
N GLU A 109 2.28 -6.41 21.67
CA GLU A 109 2.89 -7.24 22.70
C GLU A 109 4.29 -6.78 23.12
N ASP A 110 4.89 -5.83 22.38
CA ASP A 110 6.11 -5.08 22.71
C ASP A 110 5.84 -3.86 23.61
#